data_AF-A0AAT9G128-F1
#
_entry.id   AF-A0AAT9G128-F1
#
_cell.length_a   1.000
_cell.length_b   1.000
_cell.length_c   1.000
_cell.angle_alpha   90.00
_cell.angle_beta   90.00
_cell.angle_gamma   90.00
#
_symmetry.space_group_name_H-M   'P 1'
#
loop_
_entity.id
_entity.type
_entity.pdbx_description
1 polymer ?
#
loop_
_entity_poly.entity_id
_entity_poly.type
_entity_poly.pdbx_seq_one_letter_code
_entity_poly.pdbx_strand_id
1 'polypeptide(L)'
;MIDYEKDYYLIPKVLYTDPHYIFLSDKARLTYAILCDEQRKAAERGQFDENGDVYIEFSNKGLLRILQCSKPTFIYYRNALELCGLIECEQRISETRGSLPTRIYIKEI
;
A
#
# COMPACT_ATOMS: atom_id res chain seq x y z
N MET A 1 13.41 1.36 21.49
CA MET A 1 12.57 2.39 22.13
C MET A 1 11.83 3.07 20.98
N ILE A 2 10.50 3.05 20.97
CA ILE A 2 9.73 3.73 19.90
C ILE A 2 9.94 5.23 20.09
N ASP A 3 10.49 5.88 19.07
CA ASP A 3 10.62 7.34 19.03
C ASP A 3 9.29 7.90 18.53
N TYR A 4 8.38 8.22 19.45
CA TYR A 4 7.04 8.73 19.13
C TYR A 4 7.06 10.06 18.35
N GLU A 5 8.19 10.77 18.33
CA GLU A 5 8.36 12.00 17.55
C GLU A 5 8.73 11.72 16.08
N LYS A 6 9.05 10.46 15.72
CA LYS A 6 9.48 10.09 14.36
C LYS A 6 8.75 8.87 13.80
N ASP A 7 8.12 8.06 14.66
CA ASP A 7 7.39 6.85 14.28
C ASP A 7 5.89 7.15 14.17
N TYR A 8 5.51 7.86 13.09
CA TYR A 8 4.12 8.20 12.78
C TYR A 8 3.80 7.98 11.29
N TYR A 9 2.53 7.69 11.03
CA TYR A 9 2.01 7.64 9.66
C TYR A 9 1.66 9.04 9.17
N LEU A 10 2.14 9.38 7.98
CA LEU A 10 1.80 10.62 7.30
C LEU A 10 0.61 10.40 6.37
N ILE A 11 -0.49 11.09 6.64
CA ILE A 11 -1.66 11.10 5.75
C ILE A 11 -1.63 12.39 4.91
N PRO A 12 -1.52 12.30 3.57
CA PRO A 12 -1.54 13.50 2.74
C PRO A 12 -2.85 14.26 2.88
N LYS A 13 -2.75 15.58 3.08
CA LYS A 13 -3.93 16.46 3.21
C LYS A 13 -4.79 16.46 1.95
N VAL A 14 -4.18 16.23 0.79
CA VAL A 14 -4.87 16.17 -0.50
C VAL A 14 -5.99 15.12 -0.52
N LEU A 15 -5.85 14.03 0.26
CA LEU A 15 -6.89 13.01 0.40
C LEU A 15 -8.21 13.54 1.02
N TYR A 16 -8.16 14.69 1.69
CA TYR A 16 -9.30 15.36 2.31
C TYR A 16 -9.74 16.64 1.57
N THR A 17 -8.86 17.23 0.75
CA THR A 17 -9.13 18.51 0.09
C THR A 17 -9.49 18.37 -1.38
N ASP A 18 -8.98 17.35 -2.07
CA ASP A 18 -9.24 17.14 -3.49
C ASP A 18 -10.56 16.36 -3.68
N PRO A 19 -11.51 16.87 -4.49
CA PRO A 19 -12.75 16.17 -4.82
C PRO A 19 -12.55 14.77 -5.41
N HIS A 20 -11.42 14.50 -6.07
CA HIS A 20 -11.07 13.19 -6.62
C HIS A 20 -10.95 12.11 -5.54
N TYR A 21 -10.60 12.47 -4.30
CA TYR A 21 -10.42 11.53 -3.18
C TYR A 21 -11.55 11.58 -2.14
N ILE A 22 -12.58 12.39 -2.37
CA ILE A 22 -13.62 12.66 -1.36
C ILE A 22 -14.43 11.40 -0.98
N PHE A 23 -14.57 10.46 -1.90
CA PHE A 23 -15.30 9.20 -1.69
C PHE A 23 -14.51 8.15 -0.91
N LEU A 24 -13.21 8.37 -0.68
CA LEU A 24 -12.43 7.47 0.17
C LEU A 24 -12.95 7.54 1.61
N SER A 25 -13.10 6.37 2.24
CA SER A 25 -13.32 6.32 3.68
C SER A 25 -12.05 6.68 4.44
N ASP A 26 -12.15 7.13 5.69
CA ASP A 26 -10.98 7.42 6.52
C ASP A 26 -10.06 6.21 6.69
N LYS A 27 -10.64 5.01 6.74
CA LYS A 27 -9.85 3.77 6.79
C LYS A 27 -9.12 3.49 5.48
N ALA A 28 -9.67 3.88 4.33
CA ALA A 28 -8.95 3.79 3.05
C ALA A 28 -7.79 4.81 2.98
N ARG A 29 -8.00 6.05 3.45
CA ARG A 29 -6.94 7.06 3.55
C ARG A 29 -5.80 6.63 4.49
N LEU A 30 -6.15 6.08 5.65
CA LEU A 30 -5.19 5.51 6.59
C LEU A 30 -4.44 4.32 5.97
N THR A 31 -5.15 3.47 5.22
CA THR A 31 -4.54 2.36 4.49
C THR A 31 -3.48 2.86 3.53
N TYR A 32 -3.78 3.90 2.73
CA TYR A 32 -2.80 4.50 1.83
C TYR A 32 -1.55 5.02 2.57
N ALA A 33 -1.74 5.74 3.68
CA ALA A 33 -0.63 6.26 4.49
C ALA A 33 0.29 5.13 5.03
N ILE A 34 -0.31 4.02 5.47
CA ILE A 34 0.44 2.84 5.93
C ILE A 34 1.19 2.19 4.77
N LEU A 35 0.59 2.11 3.57
CA LEU A 35 1.27 1.57 2.39
C LEU A 35 2.47 2.43 1.97
N CYS A 36 2.36 3.76 2.07
CA CYS A 36 3.48 4.68 1.80
C CYS A 36 4.66 4.44 2.77
N ASP A 37 4.36 4.25 4.06
CA ASP A 37 5.38 3.95 5.06
C ASP A 37 6.05 2.58 4.80
N GLU A 38 5.25 1.57 4.48
CA GLU A 38 5.77 0.25 4.10
C GLU A 38 6.59 0.27 2.80
N GLN A 39 6.26 1.15 1.85
CA GLN A 39 7.07 1.39 0.66
C GLN A 39 8.43 1.98 1.01
N ARG A 40 8.50 2.99 1.89
CA ARG A 40 9.78 3.55 2.34
C ARG A 40 10.66 2.48 2.98
N LYS A 41 10.09 1.67 3.87
CA LYS A 41 10.79 0.52 4.48
C LYS A 41 11.22 -0.52 3.44
N ALA A 42 10.43 -0.72 2.39
CA ALA A 42 10.79 -1.62 1.30
C ALA A 42 11.98 -1.08 0.48
N ALA A 43 12.00 0.22 0.20
CA ALA A 43 13.12 0.91 -0.45
C ALA A 43 14.41 0.80 0.38
N GLU A 44 14.33 1.02 1.70
CA GLU A 44 15.46 0.85 2.63
C GLU A 44 16.02 -0.58 2.63
N ARG A 45 15.17 -1.59 2.40
CA ARG A 45 15.57 -2.99 2.27
C ARG A 45 16.09 -3.37 0.88
N GLY A 46 16.09 -2.45 -0.08
CA GLY A 46 16.51 -2.73 -1.45
C GLY A 46 15.47 -3.48 -2.29
N GLN A 47 14.19 -3.39 -1.92
CA GLN A 47 13.11 -4.07 -2.64
C GLN A 47 12.70 -3.27 -3.88
N PHE A 48 13.40 -3.51 -4.97
CA PHE A 48 13.14 -2.90 -6.28
C PHE A 48 12.78 -3.98 -7.30
N ASP A 49 11.92 -3.63 -8.24
CA ASP A 49 11.67 -4.46 -9.41
C ASP A 49 12.78 -4.31 -10.46
N GLU A 50 12.58 -4.91 -11.62
CA GLU A 50 13.51 -4.91 -12.73
C GLU A 50 13.71 -3.52 -13.37
N ASN A 51 12.76 -2.59 -13.17
CA ASN A 51 12.80 -1.21 -13.66
C ASN A 51 13.37 -0.23 -12.63
N GLY A 52 13.60 -0.68 -11.39
CA GLY A 52 14.04 0.16 -10.27
C GLY A 52 12.90 0.74 -9.45
N ASP A 53 11.66 0.30 -9.67
CA ASP A 53 10.48 0.76 -8.93
C ASP A 53 10.30 -0.03 -7.63
N VAL A 54 9.98 0.68 -6.55
CA VAL A 54 9.76 0.07 -5.24
C VAL A 54 8.38 -0.55 -5.17
N TYR A 55 8.33 -1.83 -4.81
CA TYR A 55 7.09 -2.56 -4.63
C TYR A 55 6.96 -3.18 -3.24
N ILE A 56 5.72 -3.41 -2.83
CA ILE A 56 5.39 -4.21 -1.64
C ILE A 56 4.66 -5.48 -2.05
N GLU A 57 4.91 -6.60 -1.37
CA GLU A 57 4.24 -7.87 -1.66
C GLU A 57 2.97 -8.04 -0.81
N PHE A 58 1.84 -8.24 -1.48
CA PHE A 58 0.51 -8.43 -0.87
C PHE A 58 0.40 -9.67 0.02
N SER A 59 1.25 -10.69 -0.21
CA SER A 59 1.23 -11.96 0.55
C SER A 59 1.57 -11.80 2.03
N ASN A 60 2.02 -10.61 2.43
CA ASN A 60 2.49 -10.34 3.77
C ASN A 60 1.30 -10.30 4.75
N LYS A 61 1.07 -11.40 5.48
CA LYS A 61 0.17 -11.44 6.64
C LYS A 61 0.45 -10.30 7.64
N GLY A 62 1.67 -9.76 7.65
CA GLY A 62 2.04 -8.57 8.41
C GLY A 62 1.21 -7.34 8.07
N LEU A 63 0.91 -7.09 6.79
CA LEU A 63 0.16 -5.91 6.37
C LEU A 63 -1.30 -5.92 6.87
N LEU A 64 -1.96 -7.08 6.77
CA LEU A 64 -3.31 -7.26 7.33
C LEU A 64 -3.32 -7.10 8.86
N ARG A 65 -2.24 -7.50 9.53
CA ARG A 65 -2.08 -7.34 10.98
C ARG A 65 -1.87 -5.87 11.37
N ILE A 66 -1.05 -5.13 10.63
CA ILE A 66 -0.83 -3.69 10.83
C ILE A 66 -2.16 -2.93 10.65
N LEU A 67 -2.89 -3.25 9.58
CA LEU A 67 -4.19 -2.63 9.26
C LEU A 67 -5.35 -3.14 10.13
N GLN A 68 -5.09 -4.17 10.96
CA GLN A 68 -6.08 -4.85 11.80
C GLN A 68 -7.37 -5.14 11.05
N CYS A 69 -7.24 -5.75 9.87
CA CYS A 69 -8.39 -6.03 9.01
C CYS A 69 -8.32 -7.40 8.35
N SER A 70 -9.49 -7.91 7.97
CA SER A 70 -9.59 -9.15 7.22
C SER A 70 -9.05 -8.97 5.80
N LYS A 71 -8.64 -10.07 5.16
CA LYS A 71 -8.22 -10.05 3.75
C LYS A 71 -9.30 -9.46 2.82
N PRO A 72 -10.59 -9.85 2.92
CA PRO A 72 -11.65 -9.21 2.13
C PRO A 72 -11.77 -7.70 2.36
N THR A 73 -11.67 -7.25 3.61
CA THR A 73 -11.71 -5.83 3.96
C THR A 73 -10.54 -5.07 3.35
N PHE A 74 -9.33 -5.64 3.37
CA PHE A 74 -8.18 -5.03 2.72
C PHE A 74 -8.34 -4.94 1.20
N ILE A 75 -8.85 -6.01 0.56
CA ILE A 75 -9.11 -6.00 -0.89
C ILE A 75 -10.11 -4.90 -1.26
N TYR A 76 -11.13 -4.66 -0.44
CA TYR A 76 -12.07 -3.56 -0.65
C TYR A 76 -11.35 -2.20 -0.67
N TYR A 77 -10.49 -1.91 0.31
CA TYR A 77 -9.73 -0.65 0.33
C TYR A 77 -8.71 -0.57 -0.80
N ARG A 78 -8.02 -1.67 -1.10
CA ARG A 78 -7.10 -1.76 -2.25
C ARG A 78 -7.80 -1.37 -3.54
N ASN A 79 -8.98 -1.94 -3.82
CA ASN A 79 -9.73 -1.63 -5.03
C ASN A 79 -10.14 -0.15 -5.10
N ALA A 80 -10.53 0.45 -3.97
CA ALA A 80 -10.86 1.86 -3.92
C ALA A 80 -9.65 2.77 -4.21
N LEU A 81 -8.49 2.43 -3.65
CA LEU A 81 -7.24 3.16 -3.89
C LEU A 81 -6.76 3.01 -5.34
N GLU A 82 -6.89 1.81 -5.91
CA GLU A 82 -6.56 1.51 -7.31
C GLU A 82 -7.45 2.31 -8.27
N LEU A 83 -8.76 2.41 -7.98
CA LEU A 83 -9.71 3.22 -8.74
C LEU A 83 -9.36 4.71 -8.73
N CYS A 84 -8.79 5.21 -7.62
CA CYS A 84 -8.34 6.59 -7.50
C CYS A 84 -6.99 6.85 -8.18
N GLY A 85 -6.30 5.81 -8.66
CA GLY A 85 -4.93 5.91 -9.17
C GLY A 85 -3.87 6.12 -8.09
N LEU A 86 -4.17 5.80 -6.82
CA LEU A 86 -3.22 5.93 -5.71
C LEU A 86 -2.27 4.74 -5.60
N ILE A 87 -2.68 3.58 -6.11
CA ILE A 87 -1.88 2.37 -6.14
C ILE A 87 -2.09 1.63 -7.46
N GLU A 88 -1.15 0.75 -7.79
CA GLU A 88 -1.24 -0.18 -8.92
C GLU A 88 -0.87 -1.58 -8.45
N CYS A 89 -1.66 -2.58 -8.82
CA CYS A 89 -1.43 -3.96 -8.41
C CYS A 89 -1.08 -4.85 -9.60
N GLU A 90 0.07 -5.51 -9.53
CA GLU A 90 0.54 -6.43 -10.55
C GLU A 90 0.45 -7.88 -10.03
N GLN A 91 -0.42 -8.66 -10.65
CA GLN A 91 -0.46 -10.11 -10.45
C GLN A 91 0.55 -10.78 -11.36
N ARG A 92 1.50 -11.50 -10.78
CA ARG A 92 2.51 -12.24 -11.53
C ARG A 92 2.19 -13.73 -11.51
N ILE A 93 2.41 -14.39 -12.64
CA ILE A 93 2.24 -15.84 -12.78
C ILE A 93 3.61 -16.40 -13.15
N SER A 94 4.04 -17.41 -12.39
CA SER A 94 5.22 -18.20 -12.69
C SER A 94 4.79 -19.51 -13.33
N GLU A 95 5.43 -19.88 -14.43
CA GLU A 95 5.22 -21.17 -15.09
C GLU A 95 5.54 -22.36 -14.18
N THR A 96 6.46 -22.19 -13.21
CA THR A 96 6.92 -23.26 -12.32
C THR A 96 6.27 -23.23 -10.93
N ARG A 97 5.97 -22.03 -10.40
CA ARG A 97 5.41 -21.87 -9.05
C ARG A 97 3.93 -21.48 -9.01
N GLY A 98 3.29 -21.28 -10.16
CA GLY A 98 1.93 -20.78 -10.25
C GLY A 98 1.82 -19.30 -9.89
N SER A 99 0.70 -18.88 -9.27
CA SER A 99 0.47 -17.48 -8.89
C SER A 99 1.50 -17.01 -7.86
N LEU A 100 2.26 -15.97 -8.21
CA LEU A 100 3.20 -15.31 -7.32
C LEU A 100 2.49 -14.26 -6.46
N PRO A 101 3.11 -13.82 -5.35
CA PRO A 101 2.63 -12.68 -4.59
C PRO A 101 2.40 -11.45 -5.47
N THR A 102 1.23 -10.84 -5.33
CA THR A 102 0.89 -9.58 -5.99
C THR A 102 1.85 -8.49 -5.54
N ARG A 103 2.46 -7.79 -6.51
CA ARG A 103 3.22 -6.57 -6.23
C ARG A 103 2.24 -5.40 -6.18
N ILE A 104 2.39 -4.52 -5.20
CA ILE A 104 1.66 -3.26 -5.11
C ILE A 104 2.69 -2.15 -5.25
N TYR A 105 2.43 -1.24 -6.17
CA TYR A 105 3.19 -0.02 -6.39
C TYR A 105 2.35 1.15 -5.88
N ILE A 106 2.95 2.04 -5.09
CA ILE A 106 2.28 3.21 -4.54
C ILE A 106 2.61 4.39 -5.45
N LYS A 107 1.58 5.16 -5.85
CA LYS A 107 1.74 6.40 -6.61
C LYS A 107 1.73 7.57 -5.63
N GLU A 108 2.83 8.31 -5.59
CA GLU A 108 2.96 9.50 -4.74
C GLU A 108 2.10 10.66 -5.28
N ILE A 109 1.52 11.42 -4.37
CA ILE A 109 0.61 12.57 -4.61
C ILE A 109 1.02 13.78 -3.78
#